data_AF-A0AAD8X1T5-F1
#
_entry.id   AF-A0AAD8X1T5-F1
#
_cell.length_a   1.000
_cell.length_b   1.000
_cell.length_c   1.000
_cell.angle_alpha   90.00
_cell.angle_beta   90.00
_cell.angle_gamma   90.00
#
_symmetry.space_group_name_H-M   'P 1'
#
loop_
_entity.id
_entity.type
_entity.pdbx_description
1 polymer ?
#
loop_
_entity_poly.entity_id
_entity_poly.type
_entity_poly.pdbx_seq_one_letter_code
_entity_poly.pdbx_strand_id
1 'polypeptide(L)'
;MMRTCTFLVVVAAMIYAIATPATGCGESYGTTSIEGGWEPIPNINDQHIQELGRWSVLEFLKHANCVLKFNKVVSGKEQVVSEL
;
A
#
# COMPACT_ATOMS: atom_id res chain seq x y z
N MET A 1 -8.92 50.84 3.00
CA MET A 1 -8.64 50.01 4.20
C MET A 1 -9.56 48.79 4.32
N MET A 2 -10.84 48.84 3.93
CA MET A 2 -11.78 47.70 4.06
C MET A 2 -11.60 46.58 3.01
N ARG A 3 -11.17 46.90 1.78
CA ARG A 3 -10.97 45.91 0.68
C ARG A 3 -9.71 45.06 0.86
N THR A 4 -8.68 45.59 1.51
CA THR A 4 -7.44 44.85 1.83
C THR A 4 -7.66 43.84 2.95
N CYS A 5 -8.52 44.15 3.92
CA CYS A 5 -8.89 43.23 4.98
C CYS A 5 -9.69 42.02 4.45
N THR A 6 -10.58 42.22 3.48
CA THR A 6 -11.31 41.10 2.85
C THR A 6 -10.40 40.15 2.10
N PHE A 7 -9.37 40.66 1.39
CA PHE A 7 -8.38 39.80 0.73
C PHE A 7 -7.57 38.98 1.73
N LEU A 8 -7.16 39.58 2.86
CA LEU A 8 -6.41 38.86 3.91
C LEU A 8 -7.24 37.75 4.56
N VAL A 9 -8.53 37.99 4.79
CA VAL A 9 -9.44 36.97 5.35
C VAL A 9 -9.65 35.82 4.37
N VAL A 10 -9.81 36.09 3.07
CA VAL A 10 -9.96 35.06 2.04
C VAL A 10 -8.67 34.23 1.90
N VAL A 11 -7.50 34.87 1.92
CA VAL A 11 -6.21 34.17 1.85
C VAL A 11 -5.98 33.30 3.09
N ALA A 12 -6.30 33.79 4.29
CA ALA A 12 -6.17 33.00 5.51
C ALA A 12 -7.11 31.78 5.53
N ALA A 13 -8.34 31.91 5.02
CA ALA A 13 -9.29 30.81 4.91
C ALA A 13 -8.80 29.71 3.93
N MET A 14 -8.21 30.12 2.80
CA MET A 14 -7.65 29.19 1.82
C MET A 14 -6.43 28.43 2.37
N ILE A 15 -5.58 29.08 3.16
CA ILE A 15 -4.43 28.43 3.82
C ILE A 15 -4.91 27.41 4.87
N TYR A 16 -6.00 27.69 5.58
CA TYR A 16 -6.56 26.77 6.57
C TYR A 16 -7.12 25.49 5.93
N ALA A 17 -7.73 25.59 4.74
CA ALA A 17 -8.32 24.44 4.05
C ALA A 17 -7.29 23.43 3.50
N ILE A 18 -6.07 23.86 3.21
CA ILE A 18 -4.97 22.97 2.77
C ILE A 18 -4.13 22.42 3.93
N ALA A 19 -4.30 22.96 5.14
CA ALA A 19 -3.53 22.58 6.32
C ALA A 19 -4.16 21.42 7.11
N THR A 20 -5.27 20.85 6.66
CA THR A 20 -5.79 19.62 7.27
C THR A 20 -4.75 18.52 7.05
N PRO A 21 -4.16 17.94 8.12
CA PRO A 21 -3.41 16.72 7.94
C PRO A 21 -4.36 15.70 7.31
N ALA A 22 -3.87 14.97 6.30
CA ALA A 22 -4.57 13.81 5.77
C ALA A 22 -4.58 12.71 6.85
N THR A 23 -5.32 12.89 7.93
CA THR A 23 -5.72 11.84 8.86
C THR A 23 -6.80 11.02 8.17
N GLY A 24 -6.36 10.20 7.21
CA GLY A 24 -7.25 9.40 6.38
C GLY A 24 -6.60 8.16 5.79
N CYS A 25 -5.47 7.72 6.35
CA CYS A 25 -4.84 6.41 6.08
C CYS A 25 -4.00 6.06 7.32
N GLY A 26 -4.66 5.71 8.43
CA GLY A 26 -4.03 5.29 9.69
C GLY A 26 -4.77 4.10 10.27
N GLU A 27 -4.22 2.91 10.01
CA GLU A 27 -4.29 1.64 10.73
C GLU A 27 -5.54 1.34 11.59
N SER A 28 -6.48 0.59 11.02
CA SER A 28 -7.31 -0.30 11.83
C SER A 28 -6.50 -1.58 12.09
N TYR A 29 -5.80 -1.63 13.23
CA TYR A 29 -5.48 -2.90 13.91
C TYR A 29 -6.79 -3.48 14.47
N GLY A 30 -7.70 -3.85 13.58
CA GLY A 30 -8.85 -4.68 13.88
C GLY A 30 -8.52 -6.08 13.39
N THR A 31 -8.17 -6.98 14.29
CA THR A 31 -8.16 -8.43 14.04
C THR A 31 -9.60 -8.90 13.89
N THR A 32 -10.24 -8.51 12.80
CA THR A 32 -11.36 -9.23 12.22
C THR A 32 -10.80 -9.83 10.95
N SER A 33 -10.21 -11.02 11.10
CA SER A 33 -9.91 -11.92 10.01
C SER A 33 -11.24 -12.29 9.34
N ILE A 34 -11.61 -11.49 8.34
CA ILE A 34 -12.74 -11.81 7.47
C ILE A 34 -12.33 -13.11 6.77
N GLU A 35 -13.13 -14.17 6.89
CA GLU A 35 -12.89 -15.38 6.09
C GLU A 35 -12.84 -14.99 4.60
N GLY A 36 -11.71 -15.28 3.95
CA GLY A 36 -11.44 -14.82 2.58
C GLY A 36 -10.92 -13.38 2.46
N GLY A 37 -10.52 -12.72 3.55
CA GLY A 37 -9.83 -11.43 3.52
C GLY A 37 -8.36 -11.54 3.14
N TRP A 38 -7.79 -10.48 2.56
CA TRP A 38 -6.35 -10.37 2.34
C TRP A 38 -5.66 -9.78 3.56
N GLU A 39 -4.78 -10.54 4.18
CA GLU A 39 -4.02 -10.14 5.36
C GLU A 39 -2.54 -9.99 5.03
N PRO A 40 -1.77 -9.14 5.74
CA PRO A 40 -0.33 -9.05 5.55
C PRO A 40 0.36 -10.39 5.85
N ILE A 41 1.35 -10.77 5.04
CA ILE A 41 2.14 -12.00 5.29
C ILE A 41 2.91 -11.84 6.60
N PRO A 42 2.76 -12.74 7.59
CA PRO A 42 3.39 -12.61 8.90
C PRO A 42 4.93 -12.64 8.83
N ASN A 43 5.49 -13.53 8.01
CA ASN A 43 6.93 -13.69 7.84
C ASN A 43 7.34 -13.63 6.37
N ILE A 44 7.70 -12.42 5.92
CA ILE A 44 8.17 -12.19 4.55
C ILE A 44 9.53 -12.85 4.28
N ASN A 45 10.35 -13.07 5.32
CA ASN A 45 11.66 -13.70 5.19
C ASN A 45 11.58 -15.24 5.18
N ASP A 46 10.38 -15.81 5.26
CA ASP A 46 10.18 -17.24 5.12
C ASP A 46 10.72 -17.71 3.75
N GLN A 47 11.44 -18.84 3.77
CA GLN A 47 12.06 -19.39 2.56
C GLN A 47 11.01 -19.66 1.48
N HIS A 48 9.83 -20.17 1.85
CA HIS A 48 8.78 -20.49 0.91
C HIS A 48 8.25 -19.22 0.20
N ILE A 49 8.08 -18.13 0.94
CA ILE A 49 7.63 -16.84 0.38
C ILE A 49 8.66 -16.26 -0.59
N GLN A 50 9.95 -16.38 -0.26
CA GLN A 50 11.03 -15.96 -1.15
C GLN A 50 11.12 -16.84 -2.41
N GLU A 51 10.87 -18.14 -2.29
CA GLU A 51 10.80 -19.08 -3.42
C GLU A 51 9.65 -18.74 -4.36
N LEU A 52 8.47 -18.42 -3.84
CA LEU A 52 7.33 -17.98 -4.64
C LEU A 52 7.66 -16.70 -5.43
N GLY A 53 8.26 -15.71 -4.76
CA GLY A 53 8.71 -14.48 -5.44
C GLY A 53 9.73 -14.74 -6.54
N ARG A 54 10.69 -15.65 -6.31
CA ARG A 54 11.68 -16.07 -7.32
C ARG A 54 11.01 -16.77 -8.49
N TRP A 55 10.06 -17.67 -8.22
CA TRP A 55 9.31 -18.38 -9.25
C TRP A 55 8.52 -17.42 -10.13
N SER A 56 7.84 -16.42 -9.54
CA SER A 56 7.09 -15.42 -10.31
C SER A 56 7.97 -14.64 -11.29
N VAL A 57 9.19 -14.25 -10.88
CA VAL A 57 10.14 -13.57 -11.77
C VAL A 57 10.60 -14.50 -12.90
N LEU A 58 10.88 -15.76 -12.60
CA LEU A 58 11.27 -16.75 -13.61
C LEU A 58 10.15 -17.02 -14.61
N GLU A 59 8.90 -17.14 -14.14
CA GLU A 59 7.74 -17.36 -15.01
C GLU A 59 7.50 -16.15 -15.92
N PHE A 60 7.60 -14.94 -15.38
CA PHE A 60 7.50 -13.71 -16.15
C PHE A 60 8.56 -13.63 -17.25
N LEU A 61 9.81 -14.01 -16.95
CA LEU A 61 10.91 -14.01 -17.92
C LEU A 61 10.74 -15.01 -19.08
N LYS A 62 9.93 -16.07 -18.90
CA LYS A 62 9.61 -16.97 -20.02
C LYS A 62 8.79 -16.27 -21.11
N HIS A 63 7.96 -15.31 -20.72
CA HIS A 63 7.08 -14.57 -21.62
C HIS A 63 7.62 -13.19 -22.01
N ALA A 64 8.47 -12.60 -21.17
CA ALA A 64 9.04 -11.29 -21.38
C ALA A 64 10.46 -11.37 -21.96
N ASN A 65 10.73 -10.64 -23.05
CA ASN A 65 12.07 -10.53 -23.63
C ASN A 65 12.93 -9.50 -22.85
N CYS A 66 13.09 -9.70 -21.55
CA CYS A 66 13.87 -8.83 -20.67
C CYS A 66 14.78 -9.65 -19.76
N VAL A 67 15.73 -9.00 -19.09
CA VAL A 67 16.62 -9.65 -18.12
C VAL A 67 16.39 -9.03 -16.75
N LEU A 68 15.69 -9.77 -15.89
CA LEU A 68 15.44 -9.40 -14.51
C LEU A 68 16.12 -10.39 -13.58
N LYS A 69 16.64 -9.90 -12.45
CA LYS A 69 17.23 -10.74 -11.40
C LYS A 69 16.41 -10.56 -10.14
N PHE A 70 15.87 -11.66 -9.63
CA PHE A 70 15.20 -11.68 -8.33
C PHE A 70 16.21 -11.34 -7.21
N ASN A 71 15.83 -10.45 -6.29
CA ASN A 71 16.62 -10.10 -5.12
C ASN A 71 15.95 -10.64 -3.85
N LYS A 72 14.78 -10.08 -3.48
CA LYS A 72 13.97 -10.53 -2.36
C LYS A 72 12.54 -9.99 -2.45
N VAL A 73 11.61 -10.68 -1.79
CA VAL A 73 10.28 -10.16 -1.46
C VAL A 73 10.40 -9.18 -0.29
N VAL A 74 9.76 -8.02 -0.40
CA VAL A 74 9.79 -6.96 0.62
C VAL A 74 8.47 -6.85 1.38
N SER A 75 7.37 -7.24 0.75
CA SER A 75 6.02 -7.22 1.33
C SER A 75 5.09 -8.10 0.52
N GLY A 76 4.00 -8.57 1.13
CA GLY A 76 2.92 -9.24 0.43
C GLY A 76 1.70 -9.41 1.32
N LYS A 77 0.64 -9.94 0.74
CA LYS A 77 -0.58 -10.31 1.45
C LYS A 77 -0.92 -11.77 1.16
N GLU A 78 -1.49 -12.46 2.12
CA GLU A 78 -2.03 -13.81 2.00
C GLU A 78 -3.55 -13.80 2.18
N GLN A 79 -4.22 -14.78 1.58
CA GLN A 79 -5.66 -14.97 1.68
C GLN A 79 -5.93 -16.47 1.81
N VAL A 80 -6.76 -16.83 2.78
CA VAL A 80 -7.24 -18.21 2.91
C VAL A 80 -8.37 -18.41 1.90
N VAL A 81 -8.17 -19.33 0.96
CA VAL A 81 -9.16 -19.70 -0.06
C VAL A 81 -9.49 -21.18 0.11
N SER A 82 -10.76 -21.52 0.18
CA SER A 82 -11.22 -22.91 0.12
C SER A 82 -11.24 -23.39 -1.33
N GLU A 83 -10.60 -24.55 -1.60
CA GLU A 83 -10.86 -25.31 -2.82
C GLU A 83 -12.24 -25.98 -2.66
N LEU A 84 -13.23 -25.51 -3.43
CA LEU A 84 -14.55 -26.13 -3.56
C LEU A 84 -14.50 -27.31 -4.53
#